data_AF-A0A654M1G9-F1
#
_entry.id   AF-A0A654M1G9-F1
#
_cell.length_a   1.000
_cell.length_b   1.000
_cell.length_c   1.000
_cell.angle_alpha   90.00
_cell.angle_beta   90.00
_cell.angle_gamma   90.00
#
_symmetry.space_group_name_H-M   'P 1'
#
loop_
_entity.id
_entity.type
_entity.pdbx_description
1 polymer ?
#
loop_
_entity_poly.entity_id
_entity_poly.type
_entity_poly.pdbx_seq_one_letter_code
_entity_poly.pdbx_strand_id
1 'polypeptide(L)'
;MVKGLGLMVIPVLFLIIGISAITFMFIPSMSTYSVMNENQNNSNTNQSQFSITTNLTLLKQLDLHTLSQSLNNTISDLMDIAEASMNGSNSFGNMPMVNITSEMKMKYHGIPSDLDLEKRNEAKKLLATNKALLYVGLLLPNGDRYFGEPYSPYQTNSSITNFAYRDHFIGAVETNQPYLSNTLNAVSTGEPLAILANPIYSDAKNNNTLIGVQVLGLNYTYFNDLVKSAMLPEDSNKRFVIIDSNGTEIADSSSDNKNMELYKELQSFQNAKNGESGILVEKVNGKNMYISYTPIKFAQTNWIVLLMSTKD
;
A
#
# COMPACT_ATOMS: atom_id res chain seq x y z
N MET A 1 34.78 56.02 34.06
CA MET A 1 34.70 54.79 33.24
C MET A 1 33.25 54.67 32.76
N VAL A 2 33.02 54.99 31.47
CA VAL A 2 31.88 54.67 30.55
C VAL A 2 30.43 54.70 31.10
N LYS A 3 29.57 55.70 30.85
CA LYS A 3 28.74 56.10 29.66
C LYS A 3 27.62 55.13 29.19
N GLY A 4 26.40 55.71 29.05
CA GLY A 4 25.23 55.25 28.26
C GLY A 4 23.97 55.19 29.13
N LEU A 5 22.96 56.07 29.10
CA LEU A 5 22.21 56.83 28.09
C LEU A 5 21.34 55.98 27.14
N GLY A 6 20.01 56.14 27.25
CA GLY A 6 19.01 55.67 26.28
C GLY A 6 17.60 55.60 26.93
N LEU A 7 16.89 56.73 27.03
CA LEU A 7 15.85 57.26 26.11
C LEU A 7 14.44 56.71 26.38
N MET A 8 13.54 57.65 26.68
CA MET A 8 12.10 57.51 26.92
C MET A 8 11.37 58.13 25.72
N VAL A 9 10.58 57.38 24.94
CA VAL A 9 9.63 57.95 23.94
C VAL A 9 8.44 57.00 23.64
N ILE A 10 7.23 57.45 24.03
CA ILE A 10 5.88 57.38 23.41
C ILE A 10 5.33 56.03 22.87
N PRO A 11 4.13 55.57 23.34
CA PRO A 11 3.37 54.54 22.64
C PRO A 11 2.59 55.15 21.45
N VAL A 12 2.93 54.73 20.24
CA VAL A 12 2.16 55.05 19.03
C VAL A 12 1.08 54.00 18.84
N LEU A 13 -0.16 54.46 18.90
CA LEU A 13 -1.38 53.74 18.56
C LEU A 13 -1.41 53.52 17.04
N PHE A 14 -1.25 52.28 16.57
CA PHE A 14 -1.58 51.90 15.19
C PHE A 14 -2.80 51.00 15.18
N LEU A 15 -3.92 51.62 14.85
CA LEU A 15 -5.19 51.01 14.52
C LEU A 15 -5.11 50.58 13.05
N ILE A 16 -4.81 49.29 12.80
CA ILE A 16 -4.89 48.71 11.46
C ILE A 16 -6.22 47.99 11.33
N ILE A 17 -7.12 48.63 10.60
CA ILE A 17 -8.33 48.06 10.04
C ILE A 17 -7.90 47.08 8.94
N GLY A 18 -8.06 45.79 9.21
CA GLY A 18 -7.92 44.72 8.23
C GLY A 18 -9.26 44.03 8.07
N ILE A 19 -10.03 44.46 7.07
CA ILE A 19 -11.25 43.82 6.61
C ILE A 19 -10.85 42.46 6.02
N SER A 20 -11.10 41.36 6.74
CA SER A 20 -11.12 40.02 6.15
C SER A 20 -12.56 39.65 5.85
N ALA A 21 -12.84 39.58 4.56
CA ALA A 21 -14.09 39.10 4.00
C ALA A 21 -14.36 37.67 4.51
N ILE A 22 -15.46 37.51 5.26
CA ILE A 22 -16.04 36.20 5.54
C ILE A 22 -16.73 35.76 4.25
N THR A 23 -16.03 35.01 3.41
CA THR A 23 -16.69 34.24 2.36
C THR A 23 -17.40 33.08 3.03
N PHE A 24 -18.72 33.23 3.22
CA PHE A 24 -19.60 32.09 3.46
C PHE A 24 -19.49 31.16 2.25
N MET A 25 -18.73 30.08 2.39
CA MET A 25 -18.90 28.93 1.52
C MET A 25 -20.30 28.37 1.78
N PHE A 26 -21.18 28.59 0.82
CA PHE A 26 -22.43 27.86 0.68
C PHE A 26 -22.10 26.36 0.67
N ILE A 27 -22.44 25.65 1.74
CA ILE A 27 -22.57 24.21 1.73
C ILE A 27 -23.95 23.94 1.11
N PRO A 28 -24.07 23.40 -0.11
CA PRO A 28 -25.36 22.91 -0.56
C PRO A 28 -25.77 21.77 0.38
N SER A 29 -26.87 21.98 1.11
CA SER A 29 -27.55 20.96 1.89
C SER A 29 -27.88 19.79 0.96
N MET A 30 -27.26 18.63 1.20
CA MET A 30 -27.77 17.37 0.63
C MET A 30 -29.22 17.22 1.10
N SER A 31 -30.13 17.17 0.13
CA SER A 31 -31.51 16.77 0.37
C SER A 31 -31.52 15.35 0.94
N THR A 32 -32.01 15.22 2.17
CA THR A 32 -32.41 13.94 2.74
C THR A 32 -33.55 13.37 1.91
N TYR A 33 -33.26 12.40 1.04
CA TYR A 33 -34.29 11.55 0.48
C TYR A 33 -34.66 10.50 1.53
N SER A 34 -35.75 10.74 2.23
CA SER A 34 -36.52 9.70 2.89
C SER A 34 -37.23 8.87 1.81
N VAL A 35 -36.87 7.60 1.66
CA VAL A 35 -37.72 6.62 0.98
C VAL A 35 -38.08 5.56 2.01
N MET A 36 -39.34 5.63 2.44
CA MET A 36 -40.02 4.54 3.12
C MET A 36 -40.24 3.37 2.16
N ASN A 37 -40.14 2.19 2.73
CA ASN A 37 -40.12 0.86 2.14
C ASN A 37 -41.42 0.51 1.39
N GLU A 38 -41.29 -0.09 0.20
CA GLU A 38 -42.31 -0.98 -0.35
C GLU A 38 -41.64 -2.18 -1.03
N ASN A 39 -41.85 -3.35 -0.43
CA ASN A 39 -41.47 -4.65 -0.98
C ASN A 39 -42.30 -4.95 -2.22
N GLN A 40 -41.65 -5.09 -3.38
CA GLN A 40 -42.11 -5.99 -4.44
C GLN A 40 -40.93 -6.70 -5.11
N ASN A 41 -40.94 -8.02 -5.00
CA ASN A 41 -40.10 -8.97 -5.73
C ASN A 41 -40.30 -8.82 -7.24
N ASN A 42 -39.23 -8.57 -8.00
CA ASN A 42 -38.85 -9.39 -9.16
C ASN A 42 -37.59 -8.84 -9.89
N SER A 43 -36.59 -9.71 -9.98
CA SER A 43 -35.62 -9.91 -11.09
C SER A 43 -35.10 -8.69 -11.88
N ASN A 44 -33.80 -8.38 -11.70
CA ASN A 44 -32.80 -8.34 -12.79
C ASN A 44 -31.39 -8.10 -12.22
N THR A 45 -30.66 -9.19 -11.94
CA THR A 45 -29.20 -9.22 -12.00
C THR A 45 -28.78 -8.87 -13.43
N ASN A 46 -28.23 -7.68 -13.69
CA ASN A 46 -27.39 -7.36 -14.86
C ASN A 46 -26.89 -5.89 -14.84
N GLN A 47 -26.14 -5.50 -13.80
CA GLN A 47 -25.33 -4.27 -13.85
C GLN A 47 -23.83 -4.48 -13.57
N SER A 48 -23.40 -5.66 -13.11
CA SER A 48 -21.98 -6.00 -12.96
C SER A 48 -21.37 -6.64 -14.22
N GLN A 49 -22.17 -7.14 -15.15
CA GLN A 49 -21.67 -7.95 -16.26
C GLN A 49 -21.20 -7.12 -17.48
N PHE A 50 -21.67 -5.87 -17.63
CA PHE A 50 -21.37 -5.04 -18.81
C PHE A 50 -20.00 -4.32 -18.73
N SER A 51 -19.48 -4.07 -17.52
CA SER A 51 -18.17 -3.41 -17.30
C SER A 51 -16.99 -4.39 -17.17
N ILE A 52 -17.26 -5.65 -16.80
CA ILE A 52 -16.22 -6.69 -16.67
C ILE A 52 -15.80 -7.21 -18.06
N THR A 53 -16.74 -7.36 -19.00
CA THR A 53 -16.46 -7.86 -20.36
C THR A 53 -15.66 -6.86 -21.21
N THR A 54 -15.89 -5.56 -21.03
CA THR A 54 -15.14 -4.49 -21.73
C THR A 54 -13.70 -4.41 -21.26
N ASN A 55 -13.45 -4.52 -19.95
CA ASN A 55 -12.10 -4.51 -19.39
C ASN A 55 -11.31 -5.78 -19.78
N LEU A 56 -11.96 -6.95 -19.74
CA LEU A 56 -11.36 -8.22 -20.15
C LEU A 56 -10.94 -8.24 -21.63
N THR A 57 -11.80 -7.74 -22.53
CA THR A 57 -11.50 -7.69 -23.97
C THR A 57 -10.31 -6.77 -24.25
N LEU A 58 -10.27 -5.60 -23.61
CA LEU A 58 -9.16 -4.65 -23.74
C LEU A 58 -7.84 -5.25 -23.24
N LEU A 59 -7.83 -5.88 -22.07
CA LEU A 59 -6.61 -6.49 -21.53
C LEU A 59 -6.09 -7.64 -22.41
N LYS A 60 -6.97 -8.37 -23.10
CA LYS A 60 -6.56 -9.38 -24.09
C LYS A 60 -5.94 -8.73 -25.33
N GLN A 61 -6.51 -7.63 -25.82
CA GLN A 61 -5.93 -6.88 -26.95
C GLN A 61 -4.57 -6.26 -26.63
N LEU A 62 -4.34 -5.92 -25.36
CA LEU A 62 -3.09 -5.36 -24.87
C LEU A 62 -2.05 -6.42 -24.47
N ASP A 63 -2.36 -7.72 -24.59
CA ASP A 63 -1.56 -8.85 -24.08
C ASP A 63 -1.28 -8.78 -22.55
N LEU A 64 -2.09 -8.04 -21.79
CA LEU A 64 -1.93 -7.85 -20.34
C LEU A 64 -2.80 -8.78 -19.48
N HIS A 65 -3.72 -9.52 -20.10
CA HIS A 65 -4.74 -10.30 -19.40
C HIS A 65 -4.19 -11.29 -18.37
N THR A 66 -3.27 -12.18 -18.78
CA THR A 66 -2.77 -13.28 -17.94
C THR A 66 -2.05 -12.77 -16.69
N LEU A 67 -1.20 -11.76 -16.88
CA LEU A 67 -0.48 -11.13 -15.77
C LEU A 67 -1.45 -10.37 -14.85
N SER A 68 -2.34 -9.57 -15.42
CA SER A 68 -3.32 -8.78 -14.65
C SER A 68 -4.25 -9.69 -13.84
N GLN A 69 -4.68 -10.81 -14.40
CA GLN A 69 -5.51 -11.79 -13.69
C GLN A 69 -4.74 -12.43 -12.53
N SER A 70 -3.49 -12.87 -12.76
CA SER A 70 -2.65 -13.44 -11.71
C SER A 70 -2.41 -12.45 -10.58
N LEU A 71 -2.10 -11.19 -10.91
CA LEU A 71 -1.92 -10.12 -9.93
C LEU A 71 -3.20 -9.82 -9.14
N ASN A 72 -4.35 -9.71 -9.79
CA ASN A 72 -5.62 -9.47 -9.12
C ASN A 72 -5.96 -10.60 -8.14
N ASN A 73 -5.69 -11.86 -8.51
CA ASN A 73 -5.87 -12.99 -7.61
C ASN A 73 -4.94 -12.89 -6.39
N THR A 74 -3.64 -12.63 -6.60
CA THR A 74 -2.68 -12.43 -5.49
C THR A 74 -3.11 -11.28 -4.58
N ILE A 75 -3.56 -10.16 -5.15
CA ILE A 75 -4.01 -8.99 -4.39
C ILE A 75 -5.27 -9.33 -3.59
N SER A 76 -6.22 -10.07 -4.18
CA SER A 76 -7.41 -10.54 -3.47
C SER A 76 -7.02 -11.39 -2.27
N ASP A 77 -6.12 -12.37 -2.44
CA ASP A 77 -5.67 -13.22 -1.33
C ASP A 77 -5.01 -12.40 -0.20
N LEU A 78 -4.23 -11.36 -0.55
CA LEU A 78 -3.59 -10.48 0.44
C LEU A 78 -4.63 -9.59 1.17
N MET A 79 -5.64 -9.11 0.46
CA MET A 79 -6.73 -8.33 1.04
C MET A 79 -7.64 -9.18 1.93
N ASP A 80 -7.87 -10.45 1.60
CA ASP A 80 -8.62 -11.39 2.45
C ASP A 80 -7.88 -11.64 3.77
N ILE A 81 -6.54 -11.76 3.74
CA ILE A 81 -5.72 -11.86 4.96
C ILE A 81 -5.84 -10.59 5.80
N ALA A 82 -5.81 -9.41 5.16
CA ALA A 82 -5.99 -8.13 5.83
C ALA A 82 -7.37 -8.05 6.51
N GLU A 83 -8.44 -8.34 5.77
CA GLU A 83 -9.82 -8.31 6.28
C GLU A 83 -10.01 -9.29 7.45
N ALA A 84 -9.45 -10.49 7.36
CA ALA A 84 -9.50 -11.48 8.43
C ALA A 84 -8.91 -10.97 9.76
N SER A 85 -7.85 -10.16 9.69
CA SER A 85 -7.28 -9.53 10.87
C SER A 85 -8.16 -8.40 11.42
N MET A 86 -8.75 -7.60 10.53
CA MET A 86 -9.58 -6.44 10.90
C MET A 86 -10.92 -6.85 11.51
N ASN A 87 -11.50 -7.97 11.06
CA ASN A 87 -12.81 -8.45 11.51
C ASN A 87 -12.75 -9.42 12.71
N GLY A 88 -11.56 -9.70 13.24
CA GLY A 88 -11.42 -10.58 14.39
C GLY A 88 -11.51 -12.08 14.09
N SER A 89 -11.51 -12.50 12.83
CA SER A 89 -11.63 -13.93 12.46
C SER A 89 -10.34 -14.73 12.66
N ASN A 90 -9.25 -14.06 13.01
CA ASN A 90 -7.94 -14.67 13.26
C ASN A 90 -7.27 -14.11 14.52
N SER A 91 -6.13 -14.68 14.92
CA SER A 91 -5.47 -14.34 16.19
C SER A 91 -4.90 -12.91 16.25
N PHE A 92 -4.67 -12.26 15.09
CA PHE A 92 -4.26 -10.85 15.05
C PHE A 92 -5.38 -9.91 15.53
N GLY A 93 -6.63 -10.30 15.32
CA GLY A 93 -7.81 -9.55 15.78
C GLY A 93 -8.00 -9.51 17.29
N ASN A 94 -7.21 -10.29 18.04
CA ASN A 94 -7.22 -10.30 19.49
C ASN A 94 -6.14 -9.37 20.06
N MET A 95 -6.40 -8.80 21.24
CA MET A 95 -5.44 -7.97 21.98
C MET A 95 -4.05 -8.65 22.07
N PRO A 96 -2.96 -7.87 22.01
CA PRO A 96 -1.63 -8.36 22.37
C PRO A 96 -1.63 -8.97 23.78
N MET A 97 -1.13 -10.20 23.93
CA MET A 97 -1.16 -10.90 25.23
C MET A 97 -0.06 -10.45 26.19
N VAL A 98 1.00 -9.83 25.68
CA VAL A 98 2.18 -9.44 26.44
C VAL A 98 2.32 -7.93 26.45
N ASN A 99 2.47 -7.35 27.64
CA ASN A 99 2.87 -5.96 27.77
C ASN A 99 4.36 -5.85 27.46
N ILE A 100 4.70 -5.14 26.38
CA ILE A 100 6.10 -4.96 25.97
C ILE A 100 6.85 -4.08 26.98
N THR A 101 8.03 -4.54 27.44
CA THR A 101 8.90 -3.76 28.33
C THR A 101 10.01 -3.05 27.56
N SER A 102 10.62 -2.03 28.16
CA SER A 102 11.80 -1.35 27.58
C SER A 102 12.95 -2.32 27.34
N GLU A 103 13.18 -3.28 28.23
CA GLU A 103 14.21 -4.32 28.06
C GLU A 103 13.92 -5.18 26.83
N MET A 104 12.67 -5.61 26.65
CA MET A 104 12.25 -6.39 25.49
C MET A 104 12.48 -5.62 24.18
N LYS A 105 12.09 -4.34 24.14
CA LYS A 105 12.35 -3.46 22.98
C LYS A 105 13.85 -3.35 22.68
N MET A 106 14.70 -3.17 23.68
CA MET A 106 16.14 -3.02 23.46
C MET A 106 16.82 -4.32 23.02
N LYS A 107 16.41 -5.46 23.59
CA LYS A 107 17.09 -6.74 23.38
C LYS A 107 16.56 -7.53 22.19
N TYR A 108 15.26 -7.44 21.94
CA TYR A 108 14.56 -8.27 20.95
C TYR A 108 13.84 -7.43 19.90
N HIS A 109 13.91 -6.10 19.95
CA HIS A 109 13.18 -5.19 19.04
C HIS A 109 11.67 -5.44 19.01
N GLY A 110 11.10 -5.91 20.11
CA GLY A 110 9.76 -6.46 20.21
C GLY A 110 9.68 -7.44 21.38
N ILE A 111 8.69 -8.33 21.39
CA ILE A 111 8.68 -9.48 22.31
C ILE A 111 9.65 -10.58 21.82
N PRO A 112 10.24 -11.38 22.72
CA PRO A 112 10.95 -12.62 22.40
C PRO A 112 10.18 -13.59 21.48
N SER A 113 10.90 -14.49 20.80
CA SER A 113 10.31 -15.45 19.85
C SER A 113 9.46 -16.56 20.50
N ASP A 114 9.59 -16.75 21.81
CA ASP A 114 8.88 -17.74 22.62
C ASP A 114 7.63 -17.19 23.32
N LEU A 115 7.29 -15.91 23.08
CA LEU A 115 6.07 -15.28 23.59
C LEU A 115 5.03 -15.05 22.49
N ASP A 116 3.75 -15.03 22.89
CA ASP A 116 2.57 -14.88 22.01
C ASP A 116 2.62 -15.85 20.81
N LEU A 117 2.83 -17.13 21.13
CA LEU A 117 3.02 -18.20 20.15
C LEU A 117 1.83 -18.37 19.21
N GLU A 118 0.63 -18.02 19.65
CA GLU A 118 -0.58 -18.08 18.81
C GLU A 118 -0.43 -17.17 17.58
N LYS A 119 -0.21 -15.87 17.79
CA LYS A 119 -0.02 -14.90 16.69
C LYS A 119 1.22 -15.20 15.86
N ARG A 120 2.31 -15.64 16.49
CA ARG A 120 3.54 -16.03 15.78
C ARG A 120 3.33 -17.24 14.88
N ASN A 121 2.62 -18.26 15.36
CA ASN A 121 2.33 -19.45 14.56
C ASN A 121 1.37 -19.13 13.41
N GLU A 122 0.42 -18.23 13.62
CA GLU A 122 -0.41 -17.74 12.54
C GLU A 122 0.40 -16.98 11.48
N ALA A 123 1.27 -16.06 11.90
CA ALA A 123 2.17 -15.34 11.00
C ALA A 123 3.04 -16.31 10.17
N LYS A 124 3.62 -17.33 10.82
CA LYS A 124 4.40 -18.40 10.15
C LYS A 124 3.56 -19.20 9.17
N LYS A 125 2.31 -19.52 9.51
CA LYS A 125 1.38 -20.22 8.61
C LYS A 125 1.07 -19.39 7.37
N LEU A 126 0.81 -18.08 7.53
CA LEU A 126 0.58 -17.16 6.41
C LEU A 126 1.81 -17.13 5.48
N LEU A 127 3.01 -16.98 6.02
CA LEU A 127 4.26 -17.00 5.24
C LEU A 127 4.48 -18.34 4.51
N ALA A 128 4.14 -19.46 5.15
CA ALA A 128 4.31 -20.79 4.55
C ALA A 128 3.30 -21.08 3.43
N THR A 129 2.13 -20.45 3.46
CA THR A 129 1.02 -20.72 2.53
C THR A 129 0.84 -19.65 1.46
N ASN A 130 1.38 -18.44 1.68
CA ASN A 130 1.30 -17.34 0.73
C ASN A 130 2.71 -16.83 0.38
N LYS A 131 3.20 -17.25 -0.80
CA LYS A 131 4.54 -16.88 -1.30
C LYS A 131 4.70 -15.40 -1.62
N ALA A 132 3.61 -14.65 -1.76
CA ALA A 132 3.64 -13.21 -1.96
C ALA A 132 4.02 -12.44 -0.68
N LEU A 133 4.08 -13.12 0.47
CA LEU A 133 4.52 -12.55 1.74
C LEU A 133 5.99 -12.89 2.01
N LEU A 134 6.73 -11.86 2.39
CA LEU A 134 8.12 -11.94 2.88
C LEU A 134 8.18 -11.80 4.41
N TYR A 135 7.25 -11.04 4.96
CA TYR A 135 7.20 -10.67 6.37
C TYR A 135 5.76 -10.52 6.85
N VAL A 136 5.48 -10.94 8.08
CA VAL A 136 4.22 -10.70 8.77
C VAL A 136 4.54 -10.24 10.20
N GLY A 137 3.95 -9.14 10.64
CA GLY A 137 4.17 -8.62 11.98
C GLY A 137 2.98 -7.88 12.54
N LEU A 138 3.13 -7.43 13.79
CA LEU A 138 2.14 -6.62 14.49
C LEU A 138 2.83 -5.41 15.12
N LEU A 139 2.28 -4.24 14.87
CA LEU A 139 2.62 -3.00 15.57
C LEU A 139 1.55 -2.70 16.62
N LEU A 140 1.96 -2.16 17.76
CA LEU A 140 1.06 -1.63 18.78
C LEU A 140 0.45 -0.29 18.30
N PRO A 141 -0.62 0.20 18.96
CA PRO A 141 -1.28 1.46 18.57
C PRO A 141 -0.37 2.70 18.58
N ASN A 142 0.75 2.66 19.30
CA ASN A 142 1.76 3.72 19.33
C ASN A 142 2.86 3.55 18.26
N GLY A 143 2.72 2.56 17.37
CA GLY A 143 3.67 2.18 16.32
C GLY A 143 4.88 1.36 16.80
N ASP A 144 4.98 1.02 18.08
CA ASP A 144 6.02 0.10 18.55
C ASP A 144 5.81 -1.29 17.94
N ARG A 145 6.89 -1.91 17.49
CA ARG A 145 6.84 -3.31 17.06
C ARG A 145 6.50 -4.19 18.25
N TYR A 146 5.43 -4.97 18.11
CA TYR A 146 5.10 -6.04 19.04
C TYR A 146 5.90 -7.30 18.68
N PHE A 147 5.75 -7.81 17.46
CA PHE A 147 6.60 -8.88 16.92
C PHE A 147 6.69 -8.83 15.40
N GLY A 148 7.60 -9.63 14.84
CA GLY A 148 7.67 -9.95 13.42
C GLY A 148 8.09 -11.40 13.16
N GLU A 149 7.61 -11.94 12.04
CA GLU A 149 8.01 -13.22 11.48
C GLU A 149 8.40 -13.04 9.99
N PRO A 150 9.47 -13.71 9.50
CA PRO A 150 10.41 -14.51 10.27
C PRO A 150 11.15 -13.69 11.35
N TYR A 151 11.28 -14.24 12.56
CA TYR A 151 11.92 -13.55 13.69
C TYR A 151 13.33 -13.04 13.33
N SER A 152 14.13 -13.86 12.64
CA SER A 152 15.38 -13.44 12.01
C SER A 152 15.26 -13.58 10.48
N PRO A 153 15.77 -12.63 9.69
CA PRO A 153 16.49 -11.42 10.12
C PRO A 153 15.57 -10.23 10.49
N TYR A 154 14.27 -10.29 10.21
CA TYR A 154 13.42 -9.10 10.17
C TYR A 154 13.17 -8.42 11.51
N GLN A 155 13.10 -9.16 12.61
CA GLN A 155 12.98 -8.59 13.95
C GLN A 155 14.37 -8.43 14.59
N THR A 156 15.22 -9.45 14.54
CA THR A 156 16.51 -9.43 15.24
C THR A 156 17.49 -8.40 14.72
N ASN A 157 17.50 -8.12 13.40
CA ASN A 157 18.48 -7.24 12.78
C ASN A 157 17.95 -5.80 12.59
N SER A 158 16.73 -5.51 13.03
CA SER A 158 16.13 -4.19 12.86
C SER A 158 16.87 -3.14 13.68
N SER A 159 17.27 -2.03 13.06
CA SER A 159 17.89 -0.89 13.74
C SER A 159 16.88 0.02 14.45
N ILE A 160 15.58 -0.22 14.24
CA ILE A 160 14.47 0.56 14.80
C ILE A 160 13.40 -0.33 15.41
N THR A 161 12.67 0.21 16.39
CA THR A 161 11.61 -0.52 17.12
C THR A 161 10.26 0.16 17.04
N ASN A 162 10.18 1.40 16.54
CA ASN A 162 8.94 2.14 16.35
C ASN A 162 8.81 2.55 14.88
N PHE A 163 7.59 2.39 14.34
CA PHE A 163 7.25 2.60 12.94
C PHE A 163 6.10 3.61 12.77
N ALA A 164 5.72 4.35 13.83
CA ALA A 164 4.59 5.30 13.78
C ALA A 164 4.78 6.43 12.75
N TYR A 165 6.03 6.74 12.40
CA TYR A 165 6.36 7.76 11.41
C TYR A 165 6.23 7.29 9.96
N ARG A 166 5.99 5.99 9.73
CA ARG A 166 5.92 5.44 8.37
C ARG A 166 4.56 5.72 7.76
N ASP A 167 4.57 6.00 6.46
CA ASP A 167 3.39 6.30 5.64
C ASP A 167 2.30 5.24 5.76
N HIS A 168 2.66 3.95 5.74
CA HIS A 168 1.69 2.86 5.86
C HIS A 168 1.04 2.79 7.23
N PHE A 169 1.76 3.12 8.31
CA PHE A 169 1.15 3.17 9.64
C PHE A 169 0.20 4.35 9.75
N ILE A 170 0.66 5.55 9.37
CA ILE A 170 -0.15 6.78 9.40
C ILE A 170 -1.41 6.59 8.55
N GLY A 171 -1.24 6.15 7.30
CA GLY A 171 -2.33 5.97 6.37
C GLY A 171 -3.35 4.93 6.81
N ALA A 172 -2.91 3.78 7.35
CA ALA A 172 -3.81 2.76 7.89
C ALA A 172 -4.65 3.32 9.07
N VAL A 173 -4.01 4.01 10.00
CA VAL A 173 -4.69 4.57 11.19
C VAL A 173 -5.62 5.73 10.83
N GLU A 174 -5.23 6.62 9.93
CA GLU A 174 -6.06 7.77 9.54
C GLU A 174 -7.29 7.36 8.70
N THR A 175 -7.13 6.34 7.85
CA THR A 175 -8.21 5.90 6.94
C THR A 175 -9.09 4.80 7.52
N ASN A 176 -8.64 4.11 8.58
CA ASN A 176 -9.28 2.90 9.11
C ASN A 176 -9.43 1.78 8.06
N GLN A 177 -8.56 1.76 7.06
CA GLN A 177 -8.57 0.82 5.94
C GLN A 177 -7.17 0.24 5.73
N PRO A 178 -7.04 -0.92 5.06
CA PRO A 178 -5.75 -1.38 4.58
C PRO A 178 -5.05 -0.29 3.77
N TYR A 179 -3.77 -0.08 4.04
CA TYR A 179 -2.96 0.94 3.38
C TYR A 179 -1.66 0.34 2.87
N LEU A 180 -1.42 0.46 1.56
CA LEU A 180 -0.22 -0.03 0.91
C LEU A 180 0.83 1.08 0.80
N SER A 181 2.04 0.85 1.29
CA SER A 181 3.16 1.77 1.10
C SER A 181 3.63 1.79 -0.36
N ASN A 182 4.35 2.83 -0.74
CA ASN A 182 5.27 2.71 -1.88
C ASN A 182 6.47 1.81 -1.50
N THR A 183 7.29 1.47 -2.48
CA THR A 183 8.50 0.67 -2.26
C THR A 183 9.44 1.35 -1.27
N LEU A 184 9.91 0.59 -0.30
CA LEU A 184 10.87 1.00 0.72
C LEU A 184 11.87 -0.13 0.99
N ASN A 185 13.00 0.21 1.61
CA ASN A 185 13.97 -0.81 2.04
C ASN A 185 13.66 -1.27 3.46
N ALA A 186 13.66 -2.59 3.67
CA ALA A 186 13.59 -3.19 4.99
C ALA A 186 14.74 -2.66 5.86
N VAL A 187 14.40 -2.11 7.02
CA VAL A 187 15.40 -1.60 7.98
C VAL A 187 16.33 -2.68 8.56
N SER A 188 15.93 -3.95 8.41
CA SER A 188 16.64 -5.13 8.92
C SER A 188 17.56 -5.80 7.90
N THR A 189 17.19 -5.79 6.61
CA THR A 189 17.90 -6.53 5.54
C THR A 189 18.37 -5.63 4.40
N GLY A 190 17.80 -4.43 4.26
CA GLY A 190 18.02 -3.55 3.12
C GLY A 190 17.24 -3.96 1.86
N GLU A 191 16.56 -5.10 1.87
CA GLU A 191 15.80 -5.60 0.73
C GLU A 191 14.59 -4.68 0.42
N PRO A 192 14.28 -4.42 -0.86
CA PRO A 192 13.12 -3.64 -1.24
C PRO A 192 11.83 -4.44 -1.02
N LEU A 193 10.81 -3.77 -0.48
CA LEU A 193 9.44 -4.28 -0.36
C LEU A 193 8.42 -3.14 -0.32
N ALA A 194 7.15 -3.50 -0.46
CA ALA A 194 6.03 -2.68 -0.02
C ALA A 194 5.39 -3.32 1.22
N ILE A 195 4.77 -2.51 2.07
CA ILE A 195 4.05 -2.96 3.27
C ILE A 195 2.56 -2.67 3.08
N LEU A 196 1.73 -3.70 3.18
CA LEU A 196 0.29 -3.56 3.39
C LEU A 196 0.02 -3.54 4.89
N ALA A 197 -0.39 -2.39 5.41
CA ALA A 197 -0.70 -2.19 6.83
C ALA A 197 -2.21 -2.20 7.06
N ASN A 198 -2.65 -3.01 8.02
CA ASN A 198 -4.06 -3.29 8.28
C ASN A 198 -4.39 -2.87 9.72
N PRO A 199 -5.22 -1.83 9.94
CA PRO A 199 -5.55 -1.35 11.27
C PRO A 199 -6.56 -2.29 11.94
N ILE A 200 -6.26 -2.73 13.16
CA ILE A 200 -7.11 -3.68 13.89
C ILE A 200 -7.78 -2.96 15.04
N TYR A 201 -9.10 -2.99 15.04
CA TYR A 201 -9.94 -2.39 16.06
C TYR A 201 -10.55 -3.47 16.95
N SER A 202 -10.66 -3.18 18.25
CA SER A 202 -11.44 -4.01 19.15
C SER A 202 -12.91 -4.02 18.74
N ASP A 203 -13.68 -5.00 19.21
CA ASP A 203 -15.12 -5.03 18.94
C ASP A 203 -15.87 -3.76 19.44
N ALA A 204 -17.13 -3.63 19.01
CA ALA A 204 -18.00 -2.52 19.41
C ALA A 204 -18.20 -2.43 20.93
N LYS A 205 -18.07 -3.55 21.67
CA LYS A 205 -18.16 -3.57 23.14
C LYS A 205 -16.96 -2.88 23.79
N ASN A 206 -15.83 -2.84 23.10
CA ASN A 206 -14.59 -2.20 23.54
C ASN A 206 -14.35 -0.84 22.86
N ASN A 207 -15.43 -0.13 22.51
CA ASN A 207 -15.41 1.22 21.93
C ASN A 207 -14.65 1.33 20.59
N ASN A 208 -14.48 0.24 19.85
CA ASN A 208 -13.76 0.25 18.57
C ASN A 208 -12.38 0.93 18.68
N THR A 209 -11.64 0.59 19.74
CA THR A 209 -10.31 1.15 20.03
C THR A 209 -9.27 0.48 19.13
N LEU A 210 -8.29 1.22 18.62
CA LEU A 210 -7.16 0.62 17.88
C LEU A 210 -6.36 -0.27 18.83
N ILE A 211 -6.21 -1.56 18.50
CA ILE A 211 -5.48 -2.53 19.31
C ILE A 211 -4.15 -2.95 18.69
N GLY A 212 -3.96 -2.65 17.41
CA GLY A 212 -2.71 -2.84 16.70
C GLY A 212 -2.85 -2.59 15.20
N VAL A 213 -1.74 -2.73 14.49
CA VAL A 213 -1.68 -2.68 13.04
C VAL A 213 -0.90 -3.90 12.55
N GLN A 214 -1.58 -4.82 11.88
CA GLN A 214 -0.90 -5.94 11.21
C GLN A 214 -0.13 -5.38 10.01
N VAL A 215 1.09 -5.85 9.82
CA VAL A 215 1.95 -5.44 8.70
C VAL A 215 2.31 -6.67 7.87
N LEU A 216 1.99 -6.61 6.59
CA LEU A 216 2.28 -7.63 5.59
C LEU A 216 3.33 -7.07 4.63
N GLY A 217 4.57 -7.55 4.75
CA GLY A 217 5.66 -7.20 3.85
C GLY A 217 5.62 -8.06 2.59
N LEU A 218 5.55 -7.42 1.43
CA LEU A 218 5.40 -8.09 0.14
C LEU A 218 6.74 -8.63 -0.40
N ASN A 219 6.71 -9.83 -0.96
CA ASN A 219 7.88 -10.52 -1.50
C ASN A 219 8.10 -10.21 -2.98
N TYR A 220 9.00 -9.28 -3.29
CA TYR A 220 9.27 -8.89 -4.69
C TYR A 220 9.85 -10.04 -5.53
N THR A 221 10.51 -11.03 -4.91
CA THR A 221 10.94 -12.25 -5.61
C THR A 221 9.75 -13.00 -6.21
N TYR A 222 8.65 -13.12 -5.47
CA TYR A 222 7.44 -13.76 -5.97
C TYR A 222 6.84 -13.00 -7.16
N PHE A 223 6.78 -11.67 -7.09
CA PHE A 223 6.26 -10.86 -8.20
C PHE A 223 7.16 -10.93 -9.44
N ASN A 224 8.49 -11.00 -9.26
CA ASN A 224 9.45 -11.27 -10.33
C ASN A 224 9.21 -12.62 -11.01
N ASP A 225 8.99 -13.69 -10.24
CA ASP A 225 8.69 -15.01 -10.79
C ASP A 225 7.33 -15.02 -11.50
N LEU A 226 6.36 -14.26 -10.99
CA LEU A 226 5.03 -14.11 -11.56
C LEU A 226 5.05 -13.40 -12.92
N VAL A 227 5.82 -12.31 -13.09
CA VAL A 227 5.96 -11.66 -14.41
C VAL A 227 6.71 -12.54 -15.42
N LYS A 228 7.73 -13.28 -14.97
CA LYS A 228 8.48 -14.22 -15.83
C LYS A 228 7.61 -15.39 -16.29
N SER A 229 6.77 -15.92 -15.39
CA SER A 229 5.85 -17.01 -15.70
C SER A 229 4.72 -16.59 -16.66
N ALA A 230 4.42 -15.29 -16.74
CA ALA A 230 3.44 -14.76 -17.68
C ALA A 230 3.98 -14.60 -19.11
N MET A 231 5.30 -14.66 -19.32
CA MET A 231 5.90 -14.60 -20.66
C MET A 231 5.80 -15.95 -21.38
N LEU A 232 5.44 -15.92 -22.66
CA LEU A 232 5.51 -17.10 -23.52
C LEU A 232 6.94 -17.26 -24.10
N PRO A 233 7.36 -18.47 -24.49
CA PRO A 233 8.68 -18.69 -25.11
C PRO A 233 8.91 -17.86 -26.38
N GLU A 234 7.84 -17.48 -27.07
CA GLU A 234 7.87 -16.68 -28.29
C GLU A 234 8.01 -15.17 -28.03
N ASP A 235 7.80 -14.73 -26.78
CA ASP A 235 7.83 -13.32 -26.34
C ASP A 235 9.26 -12.80 -26.08
N SER A 236 10.27 -13.31 -26.80
CA SER A 236 11.69 -12.97 -26.57
C SER A 236 12.03 -11.48 -26.70
N ASN A 237 11.17 -10.68 -27.37
CA ASN A 237 11.31 -9.23 -27.51
C ASN A 237 10.37 -8.43 -26.58
N LYS A 238 9.58 -9.11 -25.74
CA LYS A 238 8.68 -8.46 -24.78
C LYS A 238 9.28 -8.41 -23.38
N ARG A 239 8.80 -7.48 -22.56
CA ARG A 239 9.19 -7.34 -21.16
C ARG A 239 8.01 -6.84 -20.34
N PHE A 240 7.66 -7.57 -19.29
CA PHE A 240 6.68 -7.13 -18.31
C PHE A 240 7.39 -6.39 -17.18
N VAL A 241 6.80 -5.28 -16.75
CA VAL A 241 7.25 -4.52 -15.58
C VAL A 241 6.04 -4.19 -14.70
N ILE A 242 6.18 -4.39 -13.39
CA ILE A 242 5.24 -3.93 -12.37
C ILE A 242 5.90 -2.79 -11.62
N ILE A 243 5.16 -1.70 -11.43
CA ILE A 243 5.68 -0.45 -10.89
C ILE A 243 4.71 0.08 -9.82
N ASP A 244 5.23 0.60 -8.71
CA ASP A 244 4.42 1.26 -7.71
C ASP A 244 3.91 2.63 -8.19
N SER A 245 3.00 3.23 -7.42
CA SER A 245 2.38 4.52 -7.79
C SER A 245 3.35 5.72 -7.79
N ASN A 246 4.54 5.53 -7.23
CA ASN A 246 5.61 6.49 -7.29
C ASN A 246 6.52 6.26 -8.48
N GLY A 247 6.40 5.18 -9.25
CA GLY A 247 7.26 4.88 -10.39
C GLY A 247 8.52 4.09 -10.02
N THR A 248 8.54 3.44 -8.85
CA THR A 248 9.60 2.50 -8.46
C THR A 248 9.21 1.10 -8.93
N GLU A 249 10.17 0.38 -9.48
CA GLU A 249 9.98 -1.01 -9.92
C GLU A 249 9.68 -1.94 -8.74
N ILE A 250 8.70 -2.82 -8.95
CA ILE A 250 8.34 -3.93 -8.05
C ILE A 250 8.83 -5.25 -8.65
N ALA A 251 8.62 -5.43 -9.95
CA ALA A 251 9.03 -6.63 -10.66
C ALA A 251 9.34 -6.34 -12.13
N ASP A 252 10.28 -7.12 -12.67
CA ASP A 252 10.71 -7.05 -14.06
C ASP A 252 11.00 -8.46 -14.59
N SER A 253 10.48 -8.76 -15.77
CA SER A 253 10.73 -10.04 -16.43
C SER A 253 12.12 -10.12 -17.06
N SER A 254 12.81 -8.99 -17.29
CA SER A 254 14.18 -8.95 -17.76
C SER A 254 15.19 -9.21 -16.64
N SER A 255 16.16 -10.09 -16.87
CA SER A 255 17.29 -10.33 -15.95
C SER A 255 18.40 -9.28 -16.05
N ASP A 256 18.37 -8.43 -17.07
CA ASP A 256 19.57 -7.76 -17.58
C ASP A 256 19.58 -6.24 -17.36
N ASN A 257 18.50 -5.65 -16.88
CA ASN A 257 18.40 -4.20 -16.76
C ASN A 257 18.99 -3.69 -15.43
N LYS A 258 20.31 -3.45 -15.46
CA LYS A 258 21.03 -2.73 -14.38
C LYS A 258 20.84 -1.20 -14.43
N ASN A 259 20.18 -0.69 -15.47
CA ASN A 259 19.93 0.74 -15.63
C ASN A 259 18.60 1.11 -14.97
N MET A 260 18.64 2.09 -14.08
CA MET A 260 17.45 2.62 -13.44
C MET A 260 16.60 3.36 -14.48
N GLU A 261 15.58 2.68 -15.01
CA GLU A 261 14.65 3.29 -15.95
C GLU A 261 13.74 4.30 -15.23
N LEU A 262 13.58 5.48 -15.82
CA LEU A 262 12.75 6.54 -15.27
C LEU A 262 11.29 6.35 -15.69
N TYR A 263 10.64 5.27 -15.22
CA TYR A 263 9.27 4.96 -15.61
C TYR A 263 8.29 6.11 -15.32
N LYS A 264 8.57 6.95 -14.32
CA LYS A 264 7.79 8.16 -13.99
C LYS A 264 7.65 9.13 -15.16
N GLU A 265 8.61 9.13 -16.09
CA GLU A 265 8.62 10.03 -17.23
C GLU A 265 7.82 9.50 -18.42
N LEU A 266 7.39 8.23 -18.38
CA LEU A 266 6.56 7.62 -19.42
C LEU A 266 5.12 8.13 -19.33
N GLN A 267 4.56 8.50 -20.46
CA GLN A 267 3.15 8.87 -20.58
C GLN A 267 2.24 7.66 -20.29
N SER A 268 2.64 6.45 -20.69
CA SER A 268 1.93 5.20 -20.32
C SER A 268 1.81 5.04 -18.80
N PHE A 269 2.88 5.33 -18.05
CA PHE A 269 2.85 5.30 -16.60
C PHE A 269 1.90 6.37 -16.03
N GLN A 270 1.94 7.60 -16.54
CA GLN A 270 1.05 8.68 -16.08
C GLN A 270 -0.43 8.37 -16.37
N ASN A 271 -0.74 7.87 -17.57
CA ASN A 271 -2.09 7.47 -17.95
C ASN A 271 -2.58 6.32 -17.05
N ALA A 272 -1.76 5.29 -16.86
CA ALA A 272 -2.10 4.17 -15.98
C ALA A 272 -2.32 4.62 -14.53
N LYS A 273 -1.46 5.51 -14.01
CA LYS A 273 -1.62 6.10 -12.68
C LYS A 273 -2.97 6.81 -12.51
N ASN A 274 -3.47 7.43 -13.57
CA ASN A 274 -4.77 8.10 -13.62
C ASN A 274 -5.96 7.14 -13.87
N GLY A 275 -5.71 5.83 -13.98
CA GLY A 275 -6.75 4.82 -14.12
C GLY A 275 -7.01 4.36 -15.56
N GLU A 276 -6.19 4.76 -16.53
CA GLU A 276 -6.39 4.45 -17.94
C GLU A 276 -5.58 3.23 -18.39
N SER A 277 -6.12 2.46 -19.35
CA SER A 277 -5.39 1.37 -20.01
C SER A 277 -5.27 1.65 -21.50
N GLY A 278 -4.16 1.28 -22.11
CA GLY A 278 -3.95 1.54 -23.54
C GLY A 278 -2.59 1.09 -24.05
N ILE A 279 -2.24 1.58 -25.24
CA ILE A 279 -0.95 1.34 -25.87
C ILE A 279 -0.39 2.66 -26.40
N LEU A 280 0.90 2.89 -26.21
CA LEU A 280 1.63 4.03 -26.74
C LEU A 280 2.96 3.59 -27.38
N VAL A 281 3.54 4.48 -28.19
CA VAL A 281 4.93 4.34 -28.64
C VAL A 281 5.75 5.39 -27.92
N GLU A 282 6.73 4.94 -27.13
CA GLU A 282 7.55 5.82 -26.30
C GLU A 282 9.02 5.45 -26.43
N LYS A 283 9.90 6.39 -26.04
CA LYS A 283 11.35 6.15 -26.08
C LYS A 283 11.82 5.67 -24.71
N VAL A 284 12.27 4.42 -24.65
CA VAL A 284 12.89 3.81 -23.46
C VAL A 284 14.36 3.55 -23.78
N ASN A 285 15.28 4.10 -22.99
CA ASN A 285 16.74 3.99 -23.21
C ASN A 285 17.17 4.31 -24.65
N GLY A 286 16.57 5.33 -25.26
CA GLY A 286 16.89 5.76 -26.62
C GLY A 286 16.19 4.99 -27.75
N LYS A 287 15.52 3.87 -27.45
CA LYS A 287 14.82 3.02 -28.43
C LYS A 287 13.31 3.27 -28.40
N ASN A 288 12.66 3.25 -29.55
CA ASN A 288 11.20 3.29 -29.61
C ASN A 288 10.64 1.92 -29.21
N MET A 289 9.75 1.92 -28.24
CA MET A 289 9.06 0.73 -27.73
C MET A 289 7.56 0.92 -27.89
N TYR A 290 6.83 -0.13 -28.26
CA TYR A 290 5.41 -0.21 -27.97
C TYR A 290 5.24 -0.54 -26.48
N ILE A 291 4.40 0.22 -25.78
CA ILE A 291 4.12 0.03 -24.36
C ILE A 291 2.61 -0.11 -24.18
N SER A 292 2.16 -1.33 -23.93
CA SER A 292 0.81 -1.59 -23.41
C SER A 292 0.82 -1.37 -21.90
N TYR A 293 -0.21 -0.70 -21.37
CA TYR A 293 -0.29 -0.37 -19.94
C TYR A 293 -1.69 -0.55 -19.37
N THR A 294 -1.74 -0.87 -18.06
CA THR A 294 -2.98 -0.88 -17.28
C THR A 294 -2.70 -0.62 -15.80
N PRO A 295 -3.60 0.08 -15.07
CA PRO A 295 -3.61 0.07 -13.61
C PRO A 295 -4.12 -1.25 -13.06
N ILE A 296 -3.62 -1.61 -11.88
CA ILE A 296 -4.12 -2.66 -11.01
C ILE A 296 -4.37 -2.04 -9.64
N LYS A 297 -5.64 -2.02 -9.20
CA LYS A 297 -6.03 -1.44 -7.92
C LYS A 297 -5.47 -2.28 -6.76
N PHE A 298 -4.77 -1.65 -5.82
CA PHE A 298 -4.30 -2.31 -4.61
C PHE A 298 -4.43 -1.35 -3.42
N ALA A 299 -5.37 -1.66 -2.52
CA ALA A 299 -5.76 -0.80 -1.40
C ALA A 299 -6.11 0.61 -1.91
N GLN A 300 -5.55 1.66 -1.32
CA GLN A 300 -5.80 3.04 -1.69
C GLN A 300 -5.12 3.48 -3.01
N THR A 301 -4.17 2.72 -3.54
CA THR A 301 -3.36 3.12 -4.71
C THR A 301 -3.53 2.18 -5.91
N ASN A 302 -2.86 2.49 -7.02
CA ASN A 302 -2.75 1.61 -8.18
C ASN A 302 -1.29 1.19 -8.36
N TRP A 303 -1.05 -0.10 -8.58
CA TRP A 303 0.16 -0.58 -9.24
C TRP A 303 -0.01 -0.47 -10.75
N ILE A 304 1.08 -0.23 -11.45
CA ILE A 304 1.11 -0.04 -12.89
C ILE A 304 1.76 -1.25 -13.52
N VAL A 305 1.08 -1.86 -14.50
CA VAL A 305 1.63 -2.95 -15.29
C VAL A 305 1.93 -2.42 -16.68
N LEU A 306 3.17 -2.61 -17.12
CA LEU A 306 3.63 -2.29 -18.47
C LEU A 306 4.06 -3.58 -19.18
N LEU A 307 3.70 -3.70 -20.46
CA LEU A 307 4.28 -4.65 -21.39
C LEU A 307 4.97 -3.88 -22.49
N MET A 308 6.30 -3.98 -22.53
CA MET A 308 7.15 -3.30 -23.49
C MET A 308 7.58 -4.27 -24.58
N SER A 309 7.55 -3.84 -25.84
CA SER A 309 8.14 -4.57 -26.96
C SER A 309 8.86 -3.63 -27.92
N THR A 310 9.93 -4.10 -28.54
CA THR A 310 10.67 -3.30 -29.52
C THR A 310 9.79 -2.96 -30.71
N LYS A 311 9.82 -1.70 -31.13
CA LYS A 311 9.24 -1.30 -32.41
C LYS A 311 10.25 -1.62 -33.51
N ASP A 312 9.92 -2.62 -34.32
CA ASP A 312 10.66 -2.96 -35.55
C ASP A 312 10.71 -1.77 -36.53
#